data_AF-A0A3D3HX67-F1
#
_entry.id   AF-A0A3D3HX67-F1
#
_cell.length_a   1.000
_cell.length_b   1.000
_cell.length_c   1.000
_cell.angle_alpha   90.00
_cell.angle_beta   90.00
_cell.angle_gamma   90.00
#
_symmetry.space_group_name_H-M   'P 1'
#
loop_
_entity.id
_entity.type
_entity.pdbx_description
1 polymer ?
#
loop_
_entity_poly.entity_id
_entity_poly.type
_entity_poly.pdbx_seq_one_letter_code
_entity_poly.pdbx_strand_id
1 'polypeptide(L)'
;MMAEYQADTEQQEHNRLCTLIGQWIHLIDRRCSTQLQQVLNHPQFCALEARWRSLQHLTALVSRSGRVIIRLLDLAWVPLARDLNTAFEIRHTLLYRLLYQRELNTAGGTPFGLLLVDHPLVFTGCDEYDELYTATRLAELGEVSLCPVIMGTDPKFTGDDLHWFTADRERIARILSSDDYRLWEKLRCHESARFLYLTLPRFLVRYPHTAPRCGFVYQPDNPEGGELWGNAAWLLVMNVIREFERISWFGFLRSYDDNGSQGAIIAPLSGGDSCTPPVIITETDLACEQDSFWGEQGLTACTSLYLSGQYGFFSHHSVWQPPAPHWRQLTMLQTNLMACRFAHAIKAQIRDKIGSFETLAACQQSVERWLKQYVSDVDYGEEAIMADYPLRQAGVEMSADAADPTRYRCRICLQPQYQYDISEAKVDIALWFTRPQNEVLS
;
A
#
# COMPACT_ATOMS: atom_id res chain seq x y z
N MET A 1 25.56 -10.05 74.85
CA MET A 1 24.16 -10.41 75.16
C MET A 1 23.19 -9.23 75.08
N MET A 2 23.15 -8.27 76.02
CA MET A 2 22.18 -7.14 75.93
C MET A 2 22.43 -6.22 74.72
N ALA A 3 23.69 -5.94 74.38
CA ALA A 3 24.05 -5.13 73.21
C ALA A 3 23.83 -5.85 71.87
N GLU A 4 24.02 -7.18 71.82
CA GLU A 4 23.71 -7.99 70.64
C GLU A 4 22.20 -8.11 70.41
N TYR A 5 21.43 -8.23 71.50
CA TYR A 5 19.97 -8.26 71.43
C TYR A 5 19.39 -6.92 70.96
N GLN A 6 19.99 -5.79 71.37
CA GLN A 6 19.63 -4.45 70.89
C GLN A 6 19.97 -4.24 69.41
N ALA A 7 21.15 -4.71 68.96
CA ALA A 7 21.54 -4.66 67.55
C ALA A 7 20.62 -5.51 66.66
N ASP A 8 20.21 -6.69 67.11
CA ASP A 8 19.25 -7.54 66.40
C ASP A 8 17.86 -6.89 66.30
N THR A 9 17.41 -6.17 67.35
CA THR A 9 16.14 -5.43 67.29
C THR A 9 16.20 -4.22 66.37
N GLU A 10 17.29 -3.45 66.36
CA GLU A 10 17.48 -2.32 65.44
C GLU A 10 17.54 -2.78 63.99
N GLN A 11 18.19 -3.91 63.73
CA GLN A 11 18.28 -4.50 62.39
C GLN A 11 16.93 -5.05 61.93
N GLN A 12 16.12 -5.61 62.84
CA GLN A 12 14.73 -6.00 62.55
C GLN A 12 13.83 -4.80 62.26
N GLU A 13 13.96 -3.70 63.00
CA GLU A 13 13.21 -2.46 62.74
C GLU A 13 13.60 -1.81 61.42
N HIS A 14 14.90 -1.77 61.11
CA HIS A 14 15.40 -1.31 59.81
C HIS A 14 14.84 -2.15 58.67
N ASN A 15 14.87 -3.48 58.79
CA ASN A 15 14.30 -4.38 57.78
C ASN A 15 12.79 -4.17 57.61
N ARG A 16 12.04 -3.97 58.70
CA ARG A 16 10.60 -3.64 58.64
C ARG A 16 10.36 -2.32 57.92
N LEU A 17 11.12 -1.28 58.23
CA LEU A 17 11.00 0.02 57.57
C LEU A 17 11.32 -0.09 56.06
N CYS A 18 12.39 -0.79 55.70
CA CYS A 18 12.73 -1.09 54.31
C CYS A 18 11.60 -1.86 53.59
N THR A 19 10.97 -2.84 54.25
CA THR A 19 9.84 -3.57 53.66
C THR A 19 8.61 -2.70 53.46
N LEU A 20 8.30 -1.79 54.40
CA LEU A 20 7.18 -0.85 54.27
C LEU A 20 7.43 0.14 53.14
N ILE A 21 8.65 0.69 53.04
CA ILE A 21 9.02 1.55 51.91
C ILE A 21 8.88 0.80 50.59
N GLY A 22 9.37 -0.45 50.52
CA GLY A 22 9.22 -1.30 49.34
C GLY A 22 7.75 -1.53 48.94
N GLN A 23 6.87 -1.74 49.91
CA GLN A 23 5.42 -1.87 49.67
C GLN A 23 4.81 -0.57 49.14
N TRP A 24 5.18 0.59 49.70
CA TRP A 24 4.71 1.89 49.20
C TRP A 24 5.20 2.20 47.78
N ILE A 25 6.47 1.91 47.50
CA ILE A 25 7.04 2.03 46.14
C ILE A 25 6.26 1.13 45.18
N HIS A 26 6.02 -0.13 45.54
CA HIS A 26 5.24 -1.05 44.71
C HIS A 26 3.82 -0.54 44.44
N LEU A 27 3.13 0.04 45.45
CA LEU A 27 1.81 0.63 45.27
C LEU A 27 1.83 1.86 44.35
N ILE A 28 2.87 2.69 44.42
CA ILE A 28 3.07 3.82 43.52
C ILE A 28 3.31 3.31 42.10
N ASP A 29 4.24 2.37 41.92
CA ASP A 29 4.61 1.77 40.64
C ASP A 29 3.40 1.11 39.97
N ARG A 30 2.55 0.43 40.74
CA ARG A 30 1.31 -0.18 40.23
C ARG A 30 0.31 0.87 39.74
N ARG A 31 0.12 1.97 40.48
CA ARG A 31 -0.75 3.08 40.06
C ARG A 31 -0.21 3.76 38.80
N CYS A 32 1.09 4.01 38.75
CA CYS A 32 1.77 4.56 37.58
C CYS A 32 1.66 3.63 36.37
N SER A 33 1.83 2.31 36.56
CA SER A 33 1.68 1.30 35.50
C SER A 33 0.28 1.28 34.92
N THR A 34 -0.74 1.28 35.77
CA THR A 34 -2.15 1.29 35.35
C THR A 34 -2.49 2.54 34.55
N GLN A 35 -2.04 3.71 35.04
CA GLN A 35 -2.26 4.98 34.33
C GLN A 35 -1.53 5.01 32.99
N LEU A 36 -0.27 4.56 32.95
CA LEU A 36 0.52 4.51 31.73
C LEU A 36 -0.10 3.55 30.71
N GLN A 37 -0.58 2.38 31.14
CA GLN A 37 -1.26 1.42 30.28
C GLN A 37 -2.50 2.04 29.63
N GLN A 38 -3.32 2.78 30.39
CA GLN A 38 -4.49 3.46 29.83
C GLN A 38 -4.12 4.49 28.76
N VAL A 39 -3.01 5.21 28.94
CA VAL A 39 -2.51 6.17 27.95
C VAL A 39 -2.00 5.44 26.70
N LEU A 40 -1.21 4.38 26.88
CA LEU A 40 -0.63 3.61 25.78
C LEU A 40 -1.68 2.84 24.98
N ASN A 41 -2.74 2.36 25.63
CA ASN A 41 -3.84 1.62 25.00
C ASN A 41 -4.96 2.55 24.51
N HIS A 42 -4.81 3.87 24.65
CA HIS A 42 -5.82 4.80 24.15
C HIS A 42 -5.90 4.71 22.62
N PRO A 43 -7.08 4.54 22.01
CA PRO A 43 -7.20 4.23 20.58
C PRO A 43 -6.58 5.28 19.66
N GLN A 44 -6.67 6.57 20.03
CA GLN A 44 -6.02 7.64 19.27
C GLN A 44 -4.49 7.58 19.34
N PHE A 45 -3.94 7.17 20.49
CA PHE A 45 -2.50 7.00 20.65
C PHE A 45 -2.01 5.78 19.88
N CYS A 46 -2.70 4.64 20.00
CA CYS A 46 -2.37 3.44 19.22
C CYS A 46 -2.45 3.70 17.72
N ALA A 47 -3.49 4.40 17.24
CA ALA A 47 -3.59 4.76 15.83
C ALA A 47 -2.36 5.57 15.39
N LEU A 48 -2.01 6.64 16.12
CA LEU A 48 -0.85 7.48 15.82
C LEU A 48 0.47 6.68 15.89
N GLU A 49 0.67 5.88 16.93
CA GLU A 49 1.85 5.04 17.11
C GLU A 49 2.00 4.05 15.94
N ALA A 50 0.91 3.38 15.54
CA ALA A 50 0.91 2.42 14.43
C ALA A 50 1.34 3.09 13.11
N ARG A 51 0.86 4.32 12.81
CA ARG A 51 1.24 5.06 11.60
C ARG A 51 2.72 5.40 11.60
N TRP A 52 3.20 6.01 12.68
CA TRP A 52 4.59 6.49 12.77
C TRP A 52 5.61 5.36 12.82
N ARG A 53 5.30 4.26 13.52
CA ARG A 53 6.17 3.07 13.52
C ARG A 53 6.18 2.39 12.15
N SER A 54 5.03 2.29 11.47
CA SER A 54 4.99 1.75 10.10
C SER A 54 5.79 2.61 9.12
N LEU A 55 5.71 3.94 9.24
CA LEU A 55 6.56 4.86 8.48
C LEU A 55 8.05 4.69 8.80
N GLN A 56 8.40 4.52 10.08
CA GLN A 56 9.77 4.24 10.51
C GLN A 56 10.29 2.96 9.86
N HIS A 57 9.51 1.88 9.86
CA HIS A 57 9.87 0.63 9.19
C HIS A 57 10.07 0.83 7.67
N LEU A 58 9.22 1.63 7.04
CA LEU A 58 9.31 1.90 5.60
C LEU A 58 10.56 2.71 5.27
N THR A 59 10.85 3.76 6.05
CA THR A 59 12.06 4.59 5.85
C THR A 59 13.35 3.85 6.18
N ALA A 60 13.32 2.89 7.11
CA ALA A 60 14.46 2.04 7.44
C ALA A 60 14.81 1.04 6.33
N LEU A 61 13.82 0.65 5.52
CA LEU A 61 14.01 -0.25 4.39
C LEU A 61 14.61 0.45 3.16
N VAL A 62 14.31 1.73 2.96
CA VAL A 62 14.79 2.48 1.79
C VAL A 62 16.31 2.68 1.84
N SER A 63 16.98 2.25 0.77
CA SER A 63 18.41 2.45 0.59
C SER A 63 18.73 3.94 0.39
N ARG A 64 19.91 4.38 0.85
CA ARG A 64 20.41 5.77 0.65
C ARG A 64 20.79 6.09 -0.81
N SER A 65 20.32 5.30 -1.77
CA SER A 65 20.63 5.41 -3.21
C SER A 65 20.01 6.66 -3.86
N GLY A 66 19.01 7.29 -3.22
CA GLY A 66 18.31 8.46 -3.74
C GLY A 66 17.31 8.17 -4.86
N ARG A 67 17.10 6.89 -5.23
CA ARG A 67 16.15 6.48 -6.28
C ARG A 67 14.69 6.50 -5.82
N VAL A 68 14.46 6.30 -4.53
CA VAL A 68 13.14 6.28 -3.90
C VAL A 68 12.97 7.56 -3.10
N ILE A 69 11.90 8.30 -3.39
CA ILE A 69 11.54 9.53 -2.68
C ILE A 69 10.19 9.29 -2.00
N ILE A 70 10.18 9.35 -0.68
CA ILE A 70 8.96 9.27 0.13
C ILE A 70 8.54 10.70 0.45
N ARG A 71 7.29 11.05 0.15
CA ARG A 71 6.69 12.34 0.53
C ARG A 71 5.51 12.08 1.44
N LEU A 72 5.54 12.72 2.61
CA LEU A 72 4.46 12.65 3.59
C LEU A 72 3.48 13.81 3.37
N LEU A 73 2.19 13.50 3.34
CA LEU A 73 1.11 14.49 3.37
C LEU A 73 0.25 14.19 4.60
N ASP A 74 0.24 15.12 5.56
CA ASP A 74 -0.68 15.05 6.69
C ASP A 74 -2.04 15.62 6.28
N LEU A 75 -3.06 14.75 6.26
CA LEU A 75 -4.43 15.11 5.91
C LEU A 75 -5.40 14.19 6.66
N ALA A 76 -6.35 14.80 7.38
CA ALA A 76 -7.42 14.05 8.02
C ALA A 76 -8.40 13.48 6.98
N TRP A 77 -8.97 12.30 7.27
CA TRP A 77 -9.88 11.59 6.37
C TRP A 77 -11.16 12.39 6.07
N VAL A 78 -11.80 12.96 7.10
CA VAL A 78 -13.09 13.66 6.94
C VAL A 78 -13.00 14.85 5.97
N PRO A 79 -12.02 15.78 6.09
CA PRO A 79 -11.81 16.82 5.07
C PRO A 79 -11.49 16.28 3.67
N LEU A 80 -10.73 15.18 3.58
CA LEU A 80 -10.40 14.57 2.29
C LEU A 80 -11.65 14.00 1.61
N ALA A 81 -12.45 13.22 2.34
CA ALA A 81 -13.69 12.66 1.85
C ALA A 81 -14.66 13.76 1.39
N ARG A 82 -14.75 14.86 2.17
CA ARG A 82 -15.53 16.03 1.80
C ARG A 82 -15.06 16.67 0.50
N ASP A 83 -13.77 16.92 0.32
CA ASP A 83 -13.23 17.53 -0.90
C ASP A 83 -13.50 16.65 -2.13
N LEU A 84 -13.26 15.35 -2.03
CA LEU A 84 -13.48 14.39 -3.11
C LEU A 84 -14.96 14.24 -3.48
N ASN A 85 -15.86 14.21 -2.49
CA ASN A 85 -17.28 13.97 -2.73
C ASN A 85 -18.03 15.24 -3.18
N THR A 86 -17.54 16.42 -2.81
CA THR A 86 -18.18 17.70 -3.17
C THR A 86 -17.69 18.26 -4.51
N ALA A 87 -16.50 17.86 -4.96
CA ALA A 87 -15.96 18.29 -6.24
C ALA A 87 -16.81 17.78 -7.42
N PHE A 88 -17.13 18.67 -8.36
CA PHE A 88 -17.85 18.32 -9.59
C PHE A 88 -17.01 17.43 -10.52
N GLU A 89 -15.73 17.77 -10.67
CA GLU A 89 -14.73 16.92 -11.33
C GLU A 89 -13.52 16.75 -10.42
N ILE A 90 -12.90 15.57 -10.50
CA ILE A 90 -11.69 15.21 -9.74
C ILE A 90 -10.54 16.17 -10.02
N ARG A 91 -10.50 16.76 -11.22
CA ARG A 91 -9.48 17.73 -11.62
C ARG A 91 -9.48 18.99 -10.75
N HIS A 92 -10.54 19.26 -9.98
CA HIS A 92 -10.61 20.40 -9.06
C HIS A 92 -10.19 20.07 -7.63
N THR A 93 -10.00 18.79 -7.31
CA THR A 93 -9.66 18.33 -5.95
C THR A 93 -8.24 18.73 -5.55
N LEU A 94 -8.02 18.82 -4.23
CA LEU A 94 -6.70 19.13 -3.66
C LEU A 94 -5.67 18.07 -4.04
N LEU A 95 -6.00 16.78 -3.92
CA LEU A 95 -5.07 15.70 -4.23
C LEU A 95 -4.67 15.70 -5.70
N TYR A 96 -5.58 15.96 -6.63
CA TYR A 96 -5.23 16.07 -8.05
C TYR A 96 -4.23 17.20 -8.31
N ARG A 97 -4.42 18.35 -7.66
CA ARG A 97 -3.47 19.48 -7.75
C ARG A 97 -2.08 19.08 -7.25
N LEU A 98 -2.00 18.35 -6.15
CA LEU A 98 -0.73 17.93 -5.56
C LEU A 98 -0.04 16.82 -6.37
N LEU A 99 -0.77 15.78 -6.76
CA LEU A 99 -0.22 14.60 -7.42
C LEU A 99 0.06 14.84 -8.91
N TYR A 100 -0.88 15.45 -9.62
CA TYR A 100 -0.79 15.59 -11.07
C TYR A 100 -0.32 16.97 -11.50
N GLN A 101 -0.96 18.06 -11.04
CA GLN A 101 -0.65 19.40 -11.56
C GLN A 101 0.75 19.87 -11.16
N ARG A 102 1.10 19.76 -9.88
CA ARG A 102 2.40 20.24 -9.36
C ARG A 102 3.59 19.37 -9.74
N GLU A 103 3.38 18.09 -9.98
CA GLU A 103 4.46 17.16 -10.34
C GLU A 103 4.40 16.75 -11.81
N LEU A 104 3.53 15.82 -12.17
CA LEU A 104 3.52 15.20 -13.50
C LEU A 104 3.30 16.22 -14.65
N ASN A 105 2.48 17.25 -14.41
CA ASN A 105 2.19 18.29 -15.40
C ASN A 105 3.16 19.49 -15.35
N THR A 106 4.09 19.53 -14.40
CA THR A 106 5.05 20.63 -14.25
C THR A 106 6.43 20.19 -14.77
N ALA A 107 7.08 21.04 -15.55
CA ALA A 107 8.43 20.77 -16.06
C ALA A 107 9.43 20.61 -14.90
N GLY A 108 10.20 19.53 -14.92
CA GLY A 108 11.14 19.18 -13.83
C GLY A 108 10.49 18.59 -12.56
N GLY A 109 9.17 18.39 -12.54
CA GLY A 109 8.49 17.70 -11.44
C GLY A 109 8.81 16.19 -11.41
N THR A 110 8.70 15.58 -10.23
CA THR A 110 8.93 14.14 -10.03
C THR A 110 7.60 13.42 -9.88
N PRO A 111 7.16 12.61 -10.86
CA PRO A 111 5.84 11.99 -10.80
C PRO A 111 5.74 10.96 -9.68
N PHE A 112 4.59 10.90 -9.04
CA PHE A 112 4.29 9.91 -8.01
C PHE A 112 4.00 8.55 -8.65
N GLY A 113 4.72 7.51 -8.25
CA GLY A 113 4.49 6.16 -8.76
C GLY A 113 3.37 5.41 -8.03
N LEU A 114 3.15 5.70 -6.75
CA LEU A 114 2.22 4.99 -5.89
C LEU A 114 1.70 5.93 -4.79
N LEU A 115 0.42 5.80 -4.44
CA LEU A 115 -0.21 6.53 -3.36
C LEU A 115 -0.63 5.55 -2.25
N LEU A 116 -0.10 5.73 -1.05
CA LEU A 116 -0.54 5.03 0.14
C LEU A 116 -1.50 5.92 0.92
N VAL A 117 -2.73 5.45 1.17
CA VAL A 117 -3.69 6.13 2.03
C VAL A 117 -3.85 5.29 3.30
N ASP A 118 -3.33 5.81 4.41
CA ASP A 118 -3.34 5.11 5.70
C ASP A 118 -4.65 5.32 6.49
N HIS A 119 -5.73 4.90 5.86
CA HIS A 119 -7.07 4.85 6.44
C HIS A 119 -7.68 3.47 6.15
N PRO A 120 -8.12 2.73 7.19
CA PRO A 120 -8.80 1.46 6.98
C PRO A 120 -10.20 1.73 6.43
N LEU A 121 -10.53 1.13 5.29
CA LEU A 121 -11.85 1.22 4.70
C LEU A 121 -12.86 0.40 5.53
N VAL A 122 -13.91 1.05 5.99
CA VAL A 122 -15.00 0.49 6.79
C VAL A 122 -16.25 0.37 5.91
N PHE A 123 -16.91 -0.78 5.98
CA PHE A 123 -18.17 -0.99 5.25
C PHE A 123 -19.38 -0.41 6.00
N THR A 124 -19.42 -0.62 7.33
CA THR A 124 -20.48 -0.17 8.22
C THR A 124 -20.03 1.03 9.05
N GLY A 125 -20.09 2.23 8.49
CA GLY A 125 -19.84 3.50 9.18
C GLY A 125 -21.08 4.38 9.22
N CYS A 126 -21.30 5.10 10.33
CA CYS A 126 -22.28 6.20 10.42
C CYS A 126 -21.57 7.55 10.15
N ASP A 127 -20.72 7.59 9.13
CA ASP A 127 -19.99 8.81 8.78
C ASP A 127 -20.84 9.68 7.85
N GLU A 128 -20.53 10.99 7.81
CA GLU A 128 -21.24 11.98 7.00
C GLU A 128 -21.21 11.64 5.49
N TYR A 129 -20.24 10.84 5.07
CA TYR A 129 -20.04 10.41 3.70
C TYR A 129 -19.88 8.88 3.60
N ASP A 130 -20.36 8.32 2.50
CA ASP A 130 -20.16 6.91 2.15
C ASP A 130 -18.68 6.67 1.78
N GLU A 131 -18.01 5.83 2.57
CA GLU A 131 -16.61 5.49 2.41
C GLU A 131 -16.31 4.80 1.07
N LEU A 132 -17.23 3.97 0.58
CA LEU A 132 -17.05 3.27 -0.71
C LEU A 132 -17.18 4.25 -1.87
N TYR A 133 -18.07 5.23 -1.76
CA TYR A 133 -18.15 6.29 -2.75
C TYR A 133 -16.85 7.12 -2.77
N THR A 134 -16.30 7.46 -1.60
CA THR A 134 -14.99 8.13 -1.51
C THR A 134 -13.85 7.28 -2.07
N ALA A 135 -13.85 5.96 -1.82
CA ALA A 135 -12.89 5.04 -2.42
C ALA A 135 -13.02 4.98 -3.96
N THR A 136 -14.23 5.06 -4.50
CA THR A 136 -14.46 5.18 -5.96
C THR A 136 -13.81 6.45 -6.51
N ARG A 137 -14.01 7.60 -5.83
CA ARG A 137 -13.37 8.88 -6.20
C ARG A 137 -11.84 8.83 -6.10
N LEU A 138 -11.29 8.13 -5.11
CA LEU A 138 -9.84 7.89 -5.01
C LEU A 138 -9.33 7.02 -6.16
N ALA A 139 -10.10 6.01 -6.58
CA ALA A 139 -9.73 5.16 -7.70
C ALA A 139 -9.70 5.93 -9.03
N GLU A 140 -10.72 6.76 -9.28
CA GLU A 140 -10.78 7.68 -10.41
C GLU A 140 -9.63 8.72 -10.36
N LEU A 141 -9.28 9.24 -9.18
CA LEU A 141 -8.08 10.08 -9.00
C LEU A 141 -6.81 9.31 -9.37
N GLY A 142 -6.68 8.04 -8.95
CA GLY A 142 -5.55 7.18 -9.28
C GLY A 142 -5.41 6.96 -10.79
N GLU A 143 -6.53 6.77 -11.48
CA GLU A 143 -6.55 6.67 -12.95
C GLU A 143 -6.06 7.94 -13.63
N VAL A 144 -6.64 9.09 -13.28
CA VAL A 144 -6.30 10.38 -13.91
C VAL A 144 -4.86 10.80 -13.59
N SER A 145 -4.39 10.49 -12.36
CA SER A 145 -3.02 10.80 -11.92
C SER A 145 -1.98 9.76 -12.33
N LEU A 146 -2.41 8.62 -12.90
CA LEU A 146 -1.56 7.47 -13.23
C LEU A 146 -0.80 6.96 -12.00
N CYS A 147 -1.47 6.93 -10.87
CA CYS A 147 -0.90 6.58 -9.58
C CYS A 147 -1.83 5.56 -8.89
N PRO A 148 -1.46 4.26 -8.86
CA PRO A 148 -2.20 3.26 -8.09
C PRO A 148 -2.31 3.64 -6.62
N VAL A 149 -3.50 3.49 -6.05
CA VAL A 149 -3.85 3.81 -4.67
C VAL A 149 -3.96 2.52 -3.86
N ILE A 150 -3.19 2.42 -2.78
CA ILE A 150 -3.24 1.29 -1.84
C ILE A 150 -3.85 1.79 -0.52
N MET A 151 -4.83 1.03 -0.03
CA MET A 151 -5.51 1.26 1.24
C MET A 151 -5.63 -0.03 2.03
N GLY A 152 -5.80 0.11 3.34
CA GLY A 152 -6.15 -1.01 4.21
C GLY A 152 -7.64 -1.22 4.30
N THR A 153 -8.05 -2.40 4.76
CA THR A 153 -9.43 -2.66 5.16
C THR A 153 -9.54 -2.74 6.68
N ASP A 154 -10.73 -2.45 7.20
CA ASP A 154 -11.06 -2.77 8.58
C ASP A 154 -11.26 -4.29 8.76
N PRO A 155 -10.92 -4.89 9.92
CA PRO A 155 -11.13 -6.32 10.16
C PRO A 155 -12.58 -6.75 9.95
N LYS A 156 -13.54 -5.85 10.19
CA LYS A 156 -14.97 -6.11 10.00
C LYS A 156 -15.46 -5.84 8.58
N PHE A 157 -14.58 -5.46 7.65
CA PHE A 157 -14.95 -5.13 6.27
C PHE A 157 -15.69 -6.29 5.58
N THR A 158 -15.27 -7.54 5.84
CA THR A 158 -15.90 -8.75 5.27
C THR A 158 -17.23 -9.14 5.95
N GLY A 159 -17.70 -8.36 6.93
CA GLY A 159 -18.97 -8.56 7.63
C GLY A 159 -18.91 -9.55 8.79
N ASP A 160 -17.79 -10.26 8.93
CA ASP A 160 -17.52 -11.23 10.00
C ASP A 160 -16.05 -11.12 10.44
N ASP A 161 -15.71 -11.75 11.55
CA ASP A 161 -14.32 -11.84 11.98
C ASP A 161 -13.54 -12.77 11.03
N LEU A 162 -12.46 -12.25 10.45
CA LEU A 162 -11.55 -12.99 9.56
C LEU A 162 -11.09 -14.33 10.15
N HIS A 163 -11.01 -14.45 11.48
CA HIS A 163 -10.62 -15.68 12.16
C HIS A 163 -11.48 -16.91 11.76
N TRP A 164 -12.78 -16.72 11.53
CA TRP A 164 -13.69 -17.79 11.14
C TRP A 164 -13.53 -18.25 9.68
N PHE A 165 -12.75 -17.51 8.87
CA PHE A 165 -12.63 -17.73 7.44
C PHE A 165 -11.94 -19.04 7.06
N THR A 166 -11.03 -19.54 7.90
CA THR A 166 -10.33 -20.81 7.64
C THR A 166 -11.29 -21.99 7.46
N ALA A 167 -12.51 -21.89 7.95
CA ALA A 167 -13.52 -22.95 7.88
C ALA A 167 -14.51 -22.86 6.70
N ASP A 168 -14.90 -21.66 6.23
CA ASP A 168 -15.93 -21.51 5.18
C ASP A 168 -15.73 -20.26 4.30
N ARG A 169 -15.02 -20.44 3.18
CA ARG A 169 -14.80 -19.39 2.16
C ARG A 169 -16.07 -18.99 1.40
N GLU A 170 -17.00 -19.91 1.21
CA GLU A 170 -18.22 -19.66 0.44
C GLU A 170 -19.18 -18.74 1.20
N ARG A 171 -19.10 -18.74 2.54
CA ARG A 171 -19.78 -17.75 3.37
C ARG A 171 -19.37 -16.32 3.05
N ILE A 172 -18.08 -16.01 2.94
CA ILE A 172 -17.63 -14.63 2.60
C ILE A 172 -18.10 -14.25 1.21
N ALA A 173 -17.98 -15.14 0.22
CA ALA A 173 -18.49 -14.86 -1.12
C ALA A 173 -20.00 -14.53 -1.09
N ARG A 174 -20.79 -15.24 -0.29
CA ARG A 174 -22.22 -14.94 -0.10
C ARG A 174 -22.48 -13.62 0.62
N ILE A 175 -21.66 -13.26 1.62
CA ILE A 175 -21.77 -11.97 2.32
C ILE A 175 -21.44 -10.83 1.36
N LEU A 176 -20.31 -10.89 0.66
CA LEU A 176 -19.88 -9.84 -0.28
C LEU A 176 -20.78 -9.73 -1.52
N SER A 177 -21.55 -10.76 -1.85
CA SER A 177 -22.58 -10.74 -2.91
C SER A 177 -23.99 -10.50 -2.39
N SER A 178 -24.17 -10.29 -1.09
CA SER A 178 -25.48 -9.96 -0.52
C SER A 178 -25.93 -8.56 -0.90
N ASP A 179 -27.24 -8.31 -0.79
CA ASP A 179 -27.84 -7.01 -1.08
C ASP A 179 -27.25 -5.88 -0.22
N ASP A 180 -26.76 -6.19 0.98
CA ASP A 180 -26.11 -5.23 1.87
C ASP A 180 -24.81 -4.70 1.24
N TYR A 181 -24.11 -5.52 0.45
CA TYR A 181 -22.85 -5.20 -0.23
C TYR A 181 -23.03 -4.63 -1.64
N ARG A 182 -24.21 -4.14 -2.00
CA ARG A 182 -24.48 -3.58 -3.33
C ARG A 182 -23.60 -2.38 -3.69
N LEU A 183 -23.21 -1.56 -2.73
CA LEU A 183 -22.28 -0.44 -2.97
C LEU A 183 -20.87 -0.92 -3.27
N TRP A 184 -20.44 -2.02 -2.64
CA TRP A 184 -19.18 -2.68 -2.92
C TRP A 184 -19.18 -3.23 -4.35
N GLU A 185 -20.23 -3.94 -4.75
CA GLU A 185 -20.37 -4.44 -6.12
C GLU A 185 -20.32 -3.30 -7.16
N LYS A 186 -21.00 -2.18 -6.89
CA LYS A 186 -20.94 -0.99 -7.76
C LYS A 186 -19.52 -0.44 -7.90
N LEU A 187 -18.77 -0.35 -6.81
CA LEU A 187 -17.37 0.07 -6.84
C LEU A 187 -16.53 -0.90 -7.67
N ARG A 188 -16.73 -2.21 -7.52
CA ARG A 188 -16.03 -3.24 -8.29
C ARG A 188 -16.33 -3.19 -9.78
N CYS A 189 -17.54 -2.82 -10.18
CA CYS A 189 -17.91 -2.65 -11.59
C CYS A 189 -17.29 -1.38 -12.23
N HIS A 190 -16.79 -0.43 -11.43
CA HIS A 190 -16.23 0.82 -11.94
C HIS A 190 -14.85 0.61 -12.57
N GLU A 191 -14.63 1.07 -13.80
CA GLU A 191 -13.36 0.85 -14.54
C GLU A 191 -12.14 1.40 -13.77
N SER A 192 -12.27 2.60 -13.17
CA SER A 192 -11.19 3.22 -12.39
C SER A 192 -10.79 2.43 -11.14
N ALA A 193 -11.63 1.51 -10.64
CA ALA A 193 -11.29 0.63 -9.52
C ALA A 193 -10.05 -0.23 -9.82
N ARG A 194 -9.61 -0.30 -11.08
CA ARG A 194 -8.35 -0.90 -11.50
C ARG A 194 -7.14 -0.33 -10.76
N PHE A 195 -7.20 0.94 -10.37
CA PHE A 195 -6.14 1.64 -9.66
C PHE A 195 -6.27 1.57 -8.14
N LEU A 196 -7.31 0.95 -7.59
CA LEU A 196 -7.52 0.81 -6.15
C LEU A 196 -7.17 -0.60 -5.67
N TYR A 197 -6.33 -0.69 -4.64
CA TYR A 197 -5.89 -1.94 -4.03
C TYR A 197 -6.20 -1.90 -2.55
N LEU A 198 -6.97 -2.89 -2.08
CA LEU A 198 -7.36 -3.02 -0.70
C LEU A 198 -6.64 -4.20 -0.07
N THR A 199 -5.95 -3.96 1.03
CA THR A 199 -5.15 -4.97 1.71
C THR A 199 -5.77 -5.45 3.01
N LEU A 200 -5.52 -6.73 3.32
CA LEU A 200 -5.93 -7.41 4.55
C LEU A 200 -4.94 -8.54 4.86
N PRO A 201 -4.92 -9.06 6.10
CA PRO A 201 -5.45 -8.50 7.34
C PRO A 201 -4.48 -7.47 7.94
N ARG A 202 -4.73 -6.96 9.15
CA ARG A 202 -3.75 -6.14 9.89
C ARG A 202 -2.51 -6.96 10.28
N PHE A 203 -1.39 -6.28 10.51
CA PHE A 203 -0.14 -6.91 10.96
C PHE A 203 0.34 -6.33 12.28
N LEU A 204 1.09 -7.11 13.06
CA LEU A 204 1.62 -6.68 14.34
C LEU A 204 2.83 -5.78 14.13
N VAL A 205 2.74 -4.54 14.59
CA VAL A 205 3.83 -3.54 14.54
C VAL A 205 4.69 -3.62 15.80
N ARG A 206 4.07 -3.86 16.95
CA ARG A 206 4.76 -3.87 18.26
C ARG A 206 4.12 -4.89 19.20
N TYR A 207 4.96 -5.69 19.86
CA TYR A 207 4.56 -6.48 21.02
C TYR A 207 4.12 -5.61 22.20
N PRO A 208 3.30 -6.13 23.12
CA PRO A 208 2.99 -5.45 24.37
C PRO A 208 4.25 -4.97 25.10
N HIS A 209 4.17 -3.78 25.69
CA HIS A 209 5.25 -3.26 26.52
C HIS A 209 5.43 -4.17 27.74
N THR A 210 6.60 -4.81 27.86
CA THR A 210 6.92 -5.67 29.02
C THR A 210 7.74 -4.94 30.07
N ALA A 211 8.68 -4.08 29.66
CA ALA A 211 9.52 -3.29 30.57
C ALA A 211 9.92 -1.94 29.94
N PRO A 212 8.98 -0.99 29.75
CA PRO A 212 9.31 0.35 29.27
C PRO A 212 10.27 1.05 30.24
N ARG A 213 11.22 1.82 29.70
CA ARG A 213 12.15 2.65 30.50
C ARG A 213 11.41 3.87 31.05
N CYS A 214 10.66 3.68 32.14
CA CYS A 214 9.78 4.69 32.73
C CYS A 214 10.20 5.14 34.13
N GLY A 215 11.35 4.68 34.63
CA GLY A 215 11.88 5.05 35.96
C GLY A 215 11.19 4.37 37.14
N PHE A 216 10.20 3.52 36.88
CA PHE A 216 9.50 2.67 37.84
C PHE A 216 9.34 1.25 37.28
N VAL A 217 8.94 0.28 38.12
CA VAL A 217 8.67 -1.08 37.65
C VAL A 217 7.31 -1.12 36.97
N TYR A 218 7.30 -1.26 35.65
CA TYR A 218 6.07 -1.41 34.88
C TYR A 218 5.51 -2.83 35.03
N GLN A 219 4.38 -2.95 35.71
CA GLN A 219 3.66 -4.22 35.85
C GLN A 219 2.15 -3.94 35.74
N PRO A 220 1.57 -4.06 34.53
CA PRO A 220 0.14 -3.84 34.33
C PRO A 220 -0.67 -4.97 34.96
N ASP A 221 -1.84 -4.63 35.52
CA ASP A 221 -2.75 -5.61 36.15
C ASP A 221 -3.43 -6.52 35.12
N ASN A 222 -3.61 -6.05 33.87
CA ASN A 222 -4.15 -6.83 32.76
C ASN A 222 -3.17 -6.83 31.58
N PRO A 223 -2.51 -7.96 31.24
CA PRO A 223 -1.60 -8.03 30.11
C PRO A 223 -2.32 -8.07 28.75
N GLU A 224 -3.64 -8.29 28.71
CA GLU A 224 -4.39 -8.39 27.46
C GLU A 224 -4.60 -7.01 26.79
N GLY A 225 -4.46 -6.97 25.46
CA GLY A 225 -4.76 -5.76 24.66
C GLY A 225 -3.65 -4.71 24.57
N GLY A 226 -2.37 -5.08 24.75
CA GLY A 226 -1.21 -4.19 24.57
C GLY A 226 -0.53 -4.26 23.19
N GLU A 227 -1.08 -5.07 22.29
CA GLU A 227 -0.58 -5.30 20.93
C GLU A 227 -0.91 -4.11 20.03
N LEU A 228 0.07 -3.69 19.23
CA LEU A 228 -0.12 -2.60 18.27
C LEU A 228 -0.30 -3.17 16.87
N TRP A 229 -1.52 -3.08 16.36
CA TRP A 229 -1.87 -3.53 15.01
C TRP A 229 -1.77 -2.40 13.99
N GLY A 230 -1.09 -2.66 12.88
CA GLY A 230 -0.89 -1.76 11.76
C GLY A 230 -1.57 -2.25 10.48
N ASN A 231 -1.66 -1.35 9.51
CA ASN A 231 -2.32 -1.59 8.24
C ASN A 231 -1.40 -2.33 7.25
N ALA A 232 -1.80 -3.49 6.72
CA ALA A 232 -1.00 -4.25 5.76
C ALA A 232 -0.70 -3.52 4.44
N ALA A 233 -1.38 -2.42 4.14
CA ALA A 233 -1.02 -1.53 3.03
C ALA A 233 0.45 -1.09 3.11
N TRP A 234 0.97 -0.85 4.33
CA TRP A 234 2.37 -0.54 4.55
C TRP A 234 3.30 -1.68 4.11
N LEU A 235 2.96 -2.94 4.39
CA LEU A 235 3.75 -4.11 4.00
C LEU A 235 3.81 -4.25 2.47
N LEU A 236 2.67 -4.03 1.79
CA LEU A 236 2.63 -4.09 0.34
C LEU A 236 3.50 -3.00 -0.29
N VAL A 237 3.44 -1.78 0.23
CA VAL A 237 4.29 -0.67 -0.25
C VAL A 237 5.77 -0.95 0.01
N MET A 238 6.12 -1.47 1.19
CA MET A 238 7.50 -1.88 1.50
C MET A 238 8.01 -2.92 0.49
N ASN A 239 7.17 -3.90 0.12
CA ASN A 239 7.54 -4.91 -0.85
C ASN A 239 7.72 -4.32 -2.27
N VAL A 240 6.82 -3.43 -2.70
CA VAL A 240 6.93 -2.72 -3.99
C VAL A 240 8.21 -1.88 -4.06
N ILE A 241 8.56 -1.18 -2.98
CA ILE A 241 9.79 -0.40 -2.89
C ILE A 241 11.02 -1.31 -2.98
N ARG A 242 11.02 -2.44 -2.27
CA ARG A 242 12.13 -3.40 -2.29
C ARG A 242 12.39 -3.94 -3.70
N GLU A 243 11.34 -4.34 -4.41
CA GLU A 243 11.48 -4.80 -5.80
C GLU A 243 11.95 -3.70 -6.74
N PHE A 244 11.47 -2.47 -6.54
CA PHE A 244 11.97 -1.32 -7.30
C PHE A 244 13.45 -1.03 -7.03
N GLU A 245 13.94 -1.17 -5.80
CA GLU A 245 15.37 -1.00 -5.53
C GLU A 245 16.22 -2.12 -6.16
N ARG A 246 15.69 -3.35 -6.20
CA ARG A 246 16.39 -4.53 -6.76
C ARG A 246 16.52 -4.46 -8.28
N ILE A 247 15.39 -4.30 -8.98
CA ILE A 247 15.27 -4.49 -10.43
C ILE A 247 14.85 -3.20 -11.16
N SER A 248 14.49 -2.15 -10.42
CA SER A 248 13.87 -0.94 -10.97
C SER A 248 12.52 -1.18 -11.63
N TRP A 249 11.99 -2.40 -11.67
CA TRP A 249 10.70 -2.77 -12.25
C TRP A 249 9.91 -3.70 -11.32
N PHE A 250 8.66 -3.97 -11.67
CA PHE A 250 7.69 -4.63 -10.81
C PHE A 250 7.28 -6.02 -11.28
N GLY A 251 7.93 -6.57 -12.32
CA GLY A 251 7.56 -7.84 -12.95
C GLY A 251 7.56 -9.05 -12.02
N PHE A 252 8.45 -9.04 -11.04
CA PHE A 252 8.72 -10.14 -10.12
C PHE A 252 8.02 -10.01 -8.76
N LEU A 253 7.04 -9.10 -8.65
CA LEU A 253 6.34 -8.88 -7.37
C LEU A 253 5.65 -10.16 -6.85
N ARG A 254 5.31 -11.11 -7.74
CA ARG A 254 4.66 -12.39 -7.42
C ARG A 254 5.61 -13.58 -7.33
N SER A 255 6.77 -13.53 -8.00
CA SER A 255 7.72 -14.64 -7.91
C SER A 255 8.33 -14.67 -6.52
N TYR A 256 8.80 -15.81 -6.05
CA TYR A 256 9.51 -15.89 -4.79
C TYR A 256 10.54 -17.00 -4.85
N ASP A 257 11.62 -16.80 -4.09
CA ASP A 257 12.65 -17.81 -3.89
C ASP A 257 12.41 -18.52 -2.57
N ASP A 258 12.90 -19.76 -2.44
CA ASP A 258 12.86 -20.52 -1.19
C ASP A 258 13.55 -19.78 -0.01
N ASN A 259 14.48 -18.88 -0.30
CA ASN A 259 15.17 -18.07 0.69
C ASN A 259 14.36 -16.85 1.17
N GLY A 260 13.26 -16.48 0.50
CA GLY A 260 12.41 -15.34 0.86
C GLY A 260 13.08 -13.97 0.75
N SER A 261 14.19 -13.87 0.03
CA SER A 261 14.95 -12.62 -0.14
C SER A 261 14.34 -11.65 -1.14
N GLN A 262 13.44 -12.10 -2.01
CA GLN A 262 12.89 -11.32 -3.11
C GLN A 262 11.44 -11.68 -3.46
N GLY A 263 10.79 -10.76 -4.16
CA GLY A 263 9.48 -10.91 -4.79
C GLY A 263 8.33 -10.90 -3.79
N ALA A 264 7.46 -11.92 -3.80
CA ALA A 264 6.21 -11.93 -3.03
C ALA A 264 6.40 -11.92 -1.51
N ILE A 265 7.50 -12.51 -1.01
CA ILE A 265 7.74 -12.70 0.42
C ILE A 265 8.19 -11.40 1.08
N ILE A 266 7.48 -10.97 2.11
CA ILE A 266 7.73 -9.71 2.83
C ILE A 266 8.98 -9.85 3.70
N ALA A 267 9.89 -8.87 3.62
CA ALA A 267 11.04 -8.81 4.50
C ALA A 267 10.63 -8.51 5.95
N PRO A 268 11.36 -9.03 6.95
CA PRO A 268 11.15 -8.64 8.34
C PRO A 268 11.21 -7.13 8.56
N LEU A 269 10.41 -6.64 9.51
CA LEU A 269 10.38 -5.22 9.87
C LEU A 269 11.76 -4.76 10.36
N SER A 270 12.30 -3.73 9.72
CA SER A 270 13.61 -3.15 10.04
C SER A 270 13.48 -1.83 10.78
N GLY A 271 14.54 -1.40 11.46
CA GLY A 271 14.60 -0.09 12.14
C GLY A 271 13.69 0.03 13.37
N GLY A 272 13.22 -1.10 13.91
CA GLY A 272 12.38 -1.14 15.11
C GLY A 272 13.16 -1.33 16.41
N ASP A 273 12.47 -1.11 17.54
CA ASP A 273 13.02 -1.36 18.88
C ASP A 273 12.93 -2.86 19.26
N SER A 274 13.38 -3.21 20.47
CA SER A 274 13.28 -4.57 21.03
C SER A 274 11.85 -5.12 21.13
N CYS A 275 10.83 -4.27 21.03
CA CYS A 275 9.42 -4.66 21.04
C CYS A 275 8.87 -4.97 19.63
N THR A 276 9.67 -4.78 18.58
CA THR A 276 9.25 -5.07 17.20
C THR A 276 9.33 -6.57 16.96
N PRO A 277 8.32 -7.20 16.36
CA PRO A 277 8.36 -8.64 16.12
C PRO A 277 9.46 -8.98 15.09
N PRO A 278 10.25 -10.05 15.33
CA PRO A 278 11.34 -10.44 14.44
C PRO A 278 10.85 -11.09 13.13
N VAL A 279 9.59 -11.53 13.11
CA VAL A 279 8.89 -12.10 11.95
C VAL A 279 7.58 -11.35 11.79
N ILE A 280 7.06 -11.26 10.57
CA ILE A 280 5.74 -10.70 10.33
C ILE A 280 4.70 -11.59 11.02
N ILE A 281 3.79 -10.96 11.77
CA ILE A 281 2.64 -11.63 12.40
C ILE A 281 1.41 -10.88 11.91
N THR A 282 0.41 -11.62 11.45
CA THR A 282 -0.87 -11.07 11.02
C THR A 282 -1.94 -11.35 12.07
N GLU A 283 -3.01 -10.55 12.05
CA GLU A 283 -4.15 -10.70 12.98
C GLU A 283 -4.85 -12.04 12.79
N THR A 284 -4.94 -12.49 11.54
CA THR A 284 -5.45 -13.81 11.17
C THR A 284 -4.51 -14.42 10.17
N ASP A 285 -4.08 -15.65 10.43
CA ASP A 285 -3.24 -16.38 9.51
C ASP A 285 -4.06 -16.89 8.32
N LEU A 286 -3.84 -16.27 7.16
CA LEU A 286 -4.48 -16.64 5.90
C LEU A 286 -3.52 -17.50 5.08
N ALA A 287 -3.94 -18.69 4.68
CA ALA A 287 -3.09 -19.60 3.94
C ALA A 287 -2.96 -19.17 2.46
N CYS A 288 -1.76 -19.31 1.87
CA CYS A 288 -1.48 -18.96 0.48
C CYS A 288 -2.38 -19.70 -0.53
N GLU A 289 -2.87 -20.91 -0.22
CA GLU A 289 -3.80 -21.66 -1.08
C GLU A 289 -5.13 -20.90 -1.29
N GLN A 290 -5.49 -20.00 -0.37
CA GLN A 290 -6.68 -19.17 -0.42
C GLN A 290 -6.47 -17.82 -1.13
N ASP A 291 -5.24 -17.50 -1.53
CA ASP A 291 -4.88 -16.24 -2.17
C ASP A 291 -5.70 -15.96 -3.45
N SER A 292 -5.92 -17.01 -4.26
CA SER A 292 -6.77 -16.91 -5.46
C SER A 292 -8.20 -16.43 -5.17
N PHE A 293 -8.78 -16.86 -4.05
CA PHE A 293 -10.12 -16.47 -3.63
C PHE A 293 -10.18 -14.98 -3.27
N TRP A 294 -9.20 -14.49 -2.51
CA TRP A 294 -9.13 -13.07 -2.13
C TRP A 294 -8.96 -12.19 -3.38
N GLY A 295 -8.12 -12.63 -4.30
CA GLY A 295 -7.98 -12.02 -5.62
C GLY A 295 -9.29 -11.93 -6.41
N GLU A 296 -10.11 -12.98 -6.37
CA GLU A 296 -11.45 -12.99 -7.00
C GLU A 296 -12.45 -12.05 -6.33
N GLN A 297 -12.27 -11.78 -5.04
CA GLN A 297 -13.06 -10.78 -4.33
C GLN A 297 -12.52 -9.35 -4.52
N GLY A 298 -11.40 -9.16 -5.22
CA GLY A 298 -10.78 -7.84 -5.42
C GLY A 298 -10.02 -7.34 -4.19
N LEU A 299 -9.51 -8.26 -3.36
CA LEU A 299 -8.76 -7.98 -2.15
C LEU A 299 -7.35 -8.56 -2.27
N THR A 300 -6.35 -7.81 -1.83
CA THR A 300 -4.94 -8.23 -1.80
C THR A 300 -4.61 -8.72 -0.40
N ALA A 301 -4.53 -10.04 -0.23
CA ALA A 301 -4.31 -10.66 1.07
C ALA A 301 -2.82 -10.89 1.37
N CYS A 302 -2.39 -10.53 2.58
CA CYS A 302 -1.13 -10.97 3.14
C CYS A 302 -1.33 -12.40 3.67
N THR A 303 -0.68 -13.38 3.03
CA THR A 303 -0.88 -14.80 3.31
C THR A 303 0.42 -15.46 3.74
N SER A 304 0.32 -16.56 4.48
CA SER A 304 1.44 -17.37 4.92
C SER A 304 1.67 -18.60 4.04
N LEU A 305 2.93 -19.00 3.93
CA LEU A 305 3.33 -20.27 3.33
C LEU A 305 3.33 -21.37 4.39
N TYR A 306 2.60 -22.46 4.13
CA TYR A 306 2.40 -23.57 5.06
C TYR A 306 3.70 -24.17 5.63
N LEU A 307 4.74 -24.31 4.80
CA LEU A 307 5.99 -24.97 5.21
C LEU A 307 7.03 -24.02 5.81
N SER A 308 7.19 -22.82 5.25
CA SER A 308 8.23 -21.87 5.68
C SER A 308 7.75 -20.91 6.77
N GLY A 309 6.43 -20.74 6.94
CA GLY A 309 5.84 -19.75 7.84
C GLY A 309 6.11 -18.30 7.43
N GLN A 310 6.60 -18.09 6.21
CA GLN A 310 6.87 -16.76 5.66
C GLN A 310 5.57 -16.13 5.15
N TYR A 311 5.45 -14.82 5.32
CA TYR A 311 4.31 -14.04 4.84
C TYR A 311 4.64 -13.36 3.52
N GLY A 312 3.67 -13.30 2.62
CA GLY A 312 3.82 -12.67 1.32
C GLY A 312 2.51 -12.26 0.69
N PHE A 313 2.62 -11.50 -0.40
CA PHE A 313 1.51 -11.19 -1.29
C PHE A 313 1.72 -11.94 -2.60
N PHE A 314 0.86 -12.92 -2.91
CA PHE A 314 0.98 -13.73 -4.13
C PHE A 314 -0.03 -13.28 -5.20
N SER A 315 -1.18 -12.77 -4.78
CA SER A 315 -2.14 -12.10 -5.65
C SER A 315 -2.26 -10.63 -5.29
N HIS A 316 -2.02 -9.78 -6.29
CA HIS A 316 -2.06 -8.32 -6.16
C HIS A 316 -3.20 -7.76 -7.01
N HIS A 317 -4.40 -8.32 -6.85
CA HIS A 317 -5.55 -7.87 -7.62
C HIS A 317 -6.10 -6.57 -7.05
N SER A 318 -6.40 -5.64 -7.95
CA SER A 318 -7.21 -4.47 -7.63
C SER A 318 -8.66 -4.85 -7.37
N VAL A 319 -9.41 -3.89 -6.87
CA VAL A 319 -10.80 -4.09 -6.51
C VAL A 319 -11.70 -4.35 -7.74
N TRP A 320 -11.28 -3.85 -8.90
CA TRP A 320 -12.05 -3.95 -10.14
C TRP A 320 -12.37 -5.41 -10.51
N GLN A 321 -13.65 -5.66 -10.76
CA GLN A 321 -14.11 -6.91 -11.33
C GLN A 321 -14.20 -6.78 -12.86
N PRO A 322 -13.28 -7.42 -13.60
CA PRO A 322 -13.30 -7.34 -15.05
C PRO A 322 -14.54 -8.03 -15.63
N PRO A 323 -15.15 -7.49 -16.70
CA PRO A 323 -16.33 -8.10 -17.32
C PRO A 323 -16.01 -9.42 -18.04
N ALA A 324 -14.74 -9.63 -18.42
CA ALA A 324 -14.29 -10.83 -19.10
C ALA A 324 -12.91 -11.28 -18.59
N PRO A 325 -12.61 -12.59 -18.60
CA PRO A 325 -11.43 -13.15 -17.94
C PRO A 325 -10.10 -12.67 -18.54
N HIS A 326 -10.06 -12.34 -19.84
CA HIS A 326 -8.85 -11.83 -20.50
C HIS A 326 -8.40 -10.46 -19.96
N TRP A 327 -9.31 -9.67 -19.36
CA TRP A 327 -8.95 -8.40 -18.73
C TRP A 327 -8.41 -8.57 -17.31
N ARG A 328 -8.39 -9.79 -16.76
CA ARG A 328 -7.93 -10.04 -15.38
C ARG A 328 -6.50 -9.57 -15.15
N GLN A 329 -5.65 -9.60 -16.17
CA GLN A 329 -4.26 -9.16 -16.06
C GLN A 329 -4.11 -7.64 -15.84
N LEU A 330 -5.12 -6.85 -16.23
CA LEU A 330 -5.17 -5.41 -15.96
C LEU A 330 -5.48 -5.11 -14.49
N THR A 331 -6.05 -6.05 -13.74
CA THR A 331 -6.29 -5.86 -12.31
C THR A 331 -5.01 -5.95 -11.49
N MET A 332 -3.93 -6.52 -12.04
CA MET A 332 -2.71 -6.79 -11.29
C MET A 332 -1.93 -5.50 -11.02
N LEU A 333 -1.49 -5.33 -9.77
CA LEU A 333 -0.70 -4.17 -9.33
C LEU A 333 0.57 -3.98 -10.15
N GLN A 334 1.33 -5.05 -10.37
CA GLN A 334 2.56 -5.03 -11.17
C GLN A 334 2.34 -4.49 -12.58
N THR A 335 1.24 -4.88 -13.23
CA THR A 335 0.88 -4.42 -14.57
C THR A 335 0.58 -2.93 -14.56
N ASN A 336 -0.22 -2.45 -13.60
CA ASN A 336 -0.55 -1.04 -13.49
C ASN A 336 0.66 -0.19 -13.12
N LEU A 337 1.53 -0.64 -12.21
CA LEU A 337 2.76 0.07 -11.87
C LEU A 337 3.71 0.20 -13.07
N MET A 338 3.88 -0.87 -13.86
CA MET A 338 4.66 -0.82 -15.10
C MET A 338 4.05 0.16 -16.11
N ALA A 339 2.75 0.05 -16.35
CA ALA A 339 1.98 0.91 -17.23
C ALA A 339 2.12 2.40 -16.85
N CYS A 340 1.87 2.73 -15.58
CA CYS A 340 2.03 4.09 -15.04
C CYS A 340 3.44 4.62 -15.24
N ARG A 341 4.47 3.79 -15.00
CA ARG A 341 5.87 4.22 -15.17
C ARG A 341 6.20 4.56 -16.62
N PHE A 342 5.78 3.75 -17.58
CA PHE A 342 5.93 4.07 -19.00
C PHE A 342 5.17 5.34 -19.38
N ALA A 343 3.95 5.49 -18.88
CA ALA A 343 3.13 6.67 -19.13
C ALA A 343 3.79 7.95 -18.56
N HIS A 344 4.38 7.89 -17.37
CA HIS A 344 5.16 8.99 -16.78
C HIS A 344 6.37 9.36 -17.62
N ALA A 345 7.15 8.37 -18.06
CA ALA A 345 8.33 8.59 -18.88
C ALA A 345 7.98 9.20 -20.25
N ILE A 346 6.96 8.66 -20.93
CA ILE A 346 6.47 9.16 -22.22
C ILE A 346 5.95 10.58 -22.07
N LYS A 347 5.17 10.86 -21.03
CA LYS A 347 4.64 12.19 -20.78
C LYS A 347 5.75 13.22 -20.52
N ALA A 348 6.76 12.87 -19.73
CA ALA A 348 7.92 13.73 -19.52
C ALA A 348 8.67 13.99 -20.83
N GLN A 349 8.92 12.95 -21.63
CA GLN A 349 9.62 13.08 -22.91
C GLN A 349 8.85 13.91 -23.94
N ILE A 350 7.54 13.69 -24.09
CA ILE A 350 6.71 14.47 -25.01
C ILE A 350 6.73 15.93 -24.57
N ARG A 351 6.55 16.21 -23.27
CA ARG A 351 6.55 17.56 -22.70
C ARG A 351 7.84 18.30 -23.00
N ASP A 352 8.99 17.66 -22.74
CA ASP A 352 10.30 18.28 -22.93
C ASP A 352 10.60 18.55 -24.42
N LYS A 353 9.90 17.85 -25.32
CA LYS A 353 10.00 18.01 -26.77
C LYS A 353 8.85 18.83 -27.38
N ILE A 354 7.95 19.41 -26.59
CA ILE A 354 6.90 20.30 -27.11
C ILE A 354 7.56 21.47 -27.86
N GLY A 355 7.14 21.68 -29.10
CA GLY A 355 7.70 22.72 -29.99
C GLY A 355 8.88 22.27 -30.86
N SER A 356 9.47 21.09 -30.60
CA SER A 356 10.55 20.55 -31.44
C SER A 356 10.03 19.71 -32.63
N PHE A 357 8.82 19.18 -32.52
CA PHE A 357 8.22 18.34 -33.55
C PHE A 357 7.41 19.15 -34.56
N GLU A 358 7.65 18.89 -35.84
CA GLU A 358 6.91 19.50 -36.95
C GLU A 358 5.61 18.77 -37.29
N THR A 359 5.54 17.46 -37.01
CA THR A 359 4.36 16.63 -37.31
C THR A 359 4.07 15.64 -36.18
N LEU A 360 2.78 15.31 -35.99
CA LEU A 360 2.35 14.24 -35.07
C LEU A 360 3.02 12.89 -35.38
N ALA A 361 3.18 12.55 -36.67
CA ALA A 361 3.83 11.30 -37.08
C ALA A 361 5.29 11.21 -36.62
N ALA A 362 6.04 12.33 -36.65
CA ALA A 362 7.40 12.38 -36.14
C ALA A 362 7.45 12.18 -34.62
N CYS A 363 6.47 12.72 -33.89
CA CYS A 363 6.34 12.51 -32.45
C CYS A 363 6.07 11.04 -32.13
N GLN A 364 5.11 10.41 -32.82
CA GLN A 364 4.80 8.99 -32.67
C GLN A 364 6.04 8.11 -32.92
N GLN A 365 6.75 8.31 -34.02
CA GLN A 365 7.97 7.55 -34.33
C GLN A 365 9.07 7.74 -33.27
N SER A 366 9.19 8.93 -32.68
CA SER A 366 10.16 9.16 -31.61
C SER A 366 9.81 8.36 -30.35
N VAL A 367 8.53 8.29 -29.97
CA VAL A 367 8.09 7.54 -28.79
C VAL A 367 8.20 6.03 -29.05
N GLU A 368 7.80 5.56 -30.23
CA GLU A 368 7.95 4.15 -30.62
C GLU A 368 9.41 3.71 -30.63
N ARG A 369 10.34 4.55 -31.13
CA ARG A 369 11.77 4.25 -31.12
C ARG A 369 12.33 4.13 -29.70
N TRP A 370 11.84 4.94 -28.77
CA TRP A 370 12.22 4.85 -27.36
C TRP A 370 11.64 3.59 -26.71
N LEU A 371 10.36 3.28 -26.93
CA LEU A 371 9.73 2.07 -26.39
C LEU A 371 10.41 0.79 -26.86
N LYS A 372 10.87 0.74 -28.12
CA LYS A 372 11.62 -0.41 -28.66
C LYS A 372 12.89 -0.74 -27.89
N GLN A 373 13.45 0.19 -27.10
CA GLN A 373 14.61 -0.08 -26.25
C GLN A 373 14.28 -0.99 -25.06
N TYR A 374 13.01 -1.10 -24.70
CA TYR A 374 12.52 -1.91 -23.57
C TYR A 374 11.76 -3.16 -24.02
N VAL A 375 11.74 -3.42 -25.34
CA VAL A 375 11.07 -4.59 -25.93
C VAL A 375 12.11 -5.66 -26.24
N SER A 376 11.82 -6.89 -25.84
CA SER A 376 12.60 -8.08 -26.19
C SER A 376 11.69 -9.15 -26.75
N ASP A 377 12.17 -9.83 -27.80
CA ASP A 377 11.52 -11.01 -28.39
C ASP A 377 11.92 -12.32 -27.67
N VAL A 378 12.81 -12.25 -26.68
CA VAL A 378 13.30 -13.43 -25.97
C VAL A 378 12.32 -13.81 -24.88
N ASP A 379 11.66 -14.97 -24.99
CA ASP A 379 10.65 -15.43 -24.03
C ASP A 379 11.22 -15.83 -22.66
N TYR A 380 12.52 -16.18 -22.57
CA TYR A 380 13.17 -16.64 -21.33
C TYR A 380 14.59 -16.08 -21.20
N GLY A 381 14.92 -15.47 -20.06
CA GLY A 381 16.25 -14.99 -19.73
C GLY A 381 16.49 -14.93 -18.23
N GLU A 382 17.72 -14.61 -17.81
CA GLU A 382 18.01 -14.30 -16.41
C GLU A 382 17.17 -13.11 -15.95
N GLU A 383 16.77 -13.08 -14.67
CA GLU A 383 15.91 -12.02 -14.12
C GLU A 383 16.46 -10.61 -14.39
N ALA A 384 17.78 -10.45 -14.34
CA ALA A 384 18.46 -9.18 -14.63
C ALA A 384 18.33 -8.75 -16.10
N ILE A 385 18.28 -9.70 -17.04
CA ILE A 385 18.10 -9.39 -18.46
C ILE A 385 16.63 -9.09 -18.74
N MET A 386 15.72 -9.89 -18.16
CA MET A 386 14.29 -9.63 -18.27
C MET A 386 13.92 -8.29 -17.61
N ALA A 387 14.60 -7.89 -16.54
CA ALA A 387 14.48 -6.57 -15.92
C ALA A 387 14.78 -5.42 -16.89
N ASP A 388 15.82 -5.54 -17.71
CA ASP A 388 16.19 -4.49 -18.67
C ASP A 388 15.15 -4.37 -19.81
N TYR A 389 14.49 -5.47 -20.15
CA TYR A 389 13.47 -5.54 -21.22
C TYR A 389 12.12 -6.05 -20.69
N PRO A 390 11.34 -5.20 -19.99
CA PRO A 390 10.10 -5.61 -19.34
C PRO A 390 8.92 -5.91 -20.29
N LEU A 391 9.02 -5.53 -21.57
CA LEU A 391 7.92 -5.62 -22.54
C LEU A 391 8.21 -6.67 -23.61
N ARG A 392 7.16 -7.41 -23.99
CA ARG A 392 7.18 -8.31 -25.15
C ARG A 392 6.77 -7.59 -26.44
N GLN A 393 5.79 -6.71 -26.33
CA GLN A 393 5.33 -5.89 -27.45
C GLN A 393 4.88 -4.52 -26.94
N ALA A 394 5.13 -3.48 -27.75
CA ALA A 394 4.66 -2.13 -27.47
C ALA A 394 4.20 -1.46 -28.77
N GLY A 395 3.09 -0.73 -28.69
CA GLY A 395 2.55 0.08 -29.78
C GLY A 395 2.08 1.44 -29.27
N VAL A 396 2.13 2.45 -30.12
CA VAL A 396 1.66 3.80 -29.80
C VAL A 396 0.82 4.32 -30.95
N GLU A 397 -0.35 4.83 -30.62
CA GLU A 397 -1.24 5.49 -31.58
C GLU A 397 -1.48 6.91 -31.08
N MET A 398 -1.18 7.91 -31.91
CA MET A 398 -1.46 9.31 -31.61
C MET A 398 -2.58 9.83 -32.52
N SER A 399 -3.55 10.52 -31.95
CA SER A 399 -4.67 11.12 -32.69
C SER A 399 -5.00 12.52 -32.18
N ALA A 400 -5.46 13.41 -33.06
CA ALA A 400 -6.07 14.68 -32.67
C ALA A 400 -7.35 14.43 -31.87
N ASP A 401 -7.57 15.22 -30.82
CA ASP A 401 -8.86 15.22 -30.15
C ASP A 401 -9.93 15.81 -31.08
N ALA A 402 -11.08 15.15 -31.15
CA ALA A 402 -12.21 15.63 -31.94
C ALA A 402 -12.86 16.87 -31.31
N ALA A 403 -12.76 17.01 -29.97
CA ALA A 403 -13.37 18.11 -29.23
C ALA A 403 -12.48 19.35 -29.17
N ASP A 404 -11.16 19.18 -29.06
CA ASP A 404 -10.20 20.27 -28.94
C ASP A 404 -8.99 20.05 -29.88
N PRO A 405 -8.92 20.76 -31.02
CA PRO A 405 -7.85 20.59 -32.01
C PRO A 405 -6.47 21.05 -31.50
N THR A 406 -6.40 21.62 -30.29
CA THR A 406 -5.16 21.96 -29.61
C THR A 406 -4.60 20.81 -28.76
N ARG A 407 -5.31 19.68 -28.68
CA ARG A 407 -4.92 18.53 -27.87
C ARG A 407 -4.72 17.28 -28.72
N TYR A 408 -3.72 16.51 -28.33
CA TYR A 408 -3.47 15.18 -28.85
C TYR A 408 -3.71 14.13 -27.79
N ARG A 409 -4.29 13.02 -28.23
CA ARG A 409 -4.48 11.80 -27.47
C ARG A 409 -3.40 10.81 -27.91
N CYS A 410 -2.61 10.32 -26.97
CA CYS A 410 -1.67 9.21 -27.18
C CYS A 410 -2.26 7.99 -26.49
N ARG A 411 -2.58 6.96 -27.27
CA ARG A 411 -2.93 5.63 -26.79
C ARG A 411 -1.67 4.77 -26.82
N ILE A 412 -1.28 4.25 -25.67
CA ILE A 412 -0.13 3.37 -25.53
C ILE A 412 -0.67 1.97 -25.28
N CYS A 413 -0.27 1.01 -26.11
CA CYS A 413 -0.62 -0.39 -26.02
C CYS A 413 0.63 -1.16 -25.53
N LEU A 414 0.62 -1.67 -24.31
CA LEU A 414 1.76 -2.40 -23.73
C LEU A 414 1.40 -3.86 -23.49
N GLN A 415 2.31 -4.77 -23.85
CA GLN A 415 2.25 -6.18 -23.50
C GLN A 415 3.46 -6.53 -22.62
N PRO A 416 3.26 -6.72 -21.30
CA PRO A 416 4.33 -7.12 -20.38
C PRO A 416 4.83 -8.53 -20.65
N GLN A 417 6.10 -8.79 -20.32
CA GLN A 417 6.71 -10.11 -20.48
C GLN A 417 6.50 -11.04 -19.27
N TYR A 418 6.40 -10.50 -18.05
CA TYR A 418 6.52 -11.26 -16.79
C TYR A 418 5.30 -12.09 -16.37
N GLN A 419 4.36 -12.38 -17.26
CA GLN A 419 3.14 -13.09 -16.90
C GLN A 419 3.21 -14.55 -17.38
N TYR A 420 3.30 -15.47 -16.41
CA TYR A 420 3.18 -16.91 -16.65
C TYR A 420 1.78 -17.32 -17.15
N ASP A 421 0.78 -16.45 -17.00
CA ASP A 421 -0.58 -16.67 -17.52
C ASP A 421 -0.72 -16.25 -18.99
N ILE A 422 -1.19 -17.19 -19.80
CA ILE A 422 -1.04 -17.28 -21.27
C ILE A 422 -1.88 -16.26 -22.08
N SER A 423 -2.61 -15.32 -21.49
CA SER A 423 -3.37 -14.34 -22.30
C SER A 423 -2.58 -13.08 -22.65
N GLU A 424 -2.75 -12.60 -23.89
CA GLU A 424 -2.21 -11.33 -24.39
C GLU A 424 -2.83 -10.15 -23.63
N ALA A 425 -2.26 -9.78 -22.49
CA ALA A 425 -2.65 -8.56 -21.77
C ALA A 425 -2.23 -7.33 -22.59
N LYS A 426 -3.20 -6.58 -23.12
CA LYS A 426 -2.95 -5.27 -23.72
C LYS A 426 -3.39 -4.19 -22.74
N VAL A 427 -2.42 -3.46 -22.20
CA VAL A 427 -2.70 -2.29 -21.37
C VAL A 427 -2.85 -1.07 -22.26
N ASP A 428 -4.05 -0.50 -22.27
CA ASP A 428 -4.36 0.75 -22.95
C ASP A 428 -4.28 1.92 -21.97
N ILE A 429 -3.40 2.88 -22.26
CA ILE A 429 -3.28 4.12 -21.49
C ILE A 429 -3.49 5.29 -22.44
N ALA A 430 -4.42 6.19 -22.10
CA ALA A 430 -4.65 7.42 -22.83
C ALA A 430 -4.00 8.61 -22.12
N LEU A 431 -3.08 9.28 -22.82
CA LEU A 431 -2.44 10.52 -22.37
C LEU A 431 -2.90 11.70 -23.22
N TRP A 432 -3.08 12.85 -22.57
CA TRP A 432 -3.43 14.10 -23.23
C TRP A 432 -2.27 15.09 -23.15
N PHE A 433 -1.94 15.70 -24.28
CA PHE A 433 -0.89 16.71 -24.38
C PHE A 433 -1.26 17.81 -25.36
N THR A 434 -0.66 18.97 -25.19
CA THR A 434 -0.89 20.16 -26.04
C THR A 434 -0.14 20.05 -27.35
N ARG A 435 -0.78 20.50 -28.43
CA ARG A 435 -0.24 20.54 -29.79
C ARG A 435 1.02 21.43 -29.88
N PRO A 436 2.07 21.02 -30.60
CA PRO A 436 3.21 21.88 -30.91
C PRO A 436 2.77 23.06 -31.80
N GLN A 437 3.30 24.25 -31.51
CA GLN A 437 2.86 25.52 -32.10
C GLN A 437 3.04 25.66 -33.63
N ASN A 438 3.80 24.76 -34.27
CA ASN A 438 4.20 24.88 -35.68
C ASN A 438 3.29 24.16 -36.68
N GLU A 439 2.33 23.35 -36.24
CA GLU A 439 1.37 22.74 -37.18
C GLU A 439 0.23 23.73 -37.47
N VAL A 440 0.18 24.20 -38.72
CA VAL A 440 -0.92 25.02 -39.22
C VAL A 440 -2.24 24.25 -39.08
N LEU A 441 -3.28 24.92 -38.57
CA LEU A 441 -4.65 24.40 -38.58
C LEU A 441 -5.10 24.27 -40.02
N SER A 442 -5.16 23.04 -40.54
CA SER A 442 -5.76 22.72 -41.84
C SER A 442 -7.28 22.66 -41.73
#